data_AF-A0A0G0TYJ2-F1
#
_entry.id   AF-A0A0G0TYJ2-F1
#
_cell.length_a   1.000
_cell.length_b   1.000
_cell.length_c   1.000
_cell.angle_alpha   90.00
_cell.angle_beta   90.00
_cell.angle_gamma   90.00
#
_symmetry.space_group_name_H-M   'P 1'
#
loop_
_entity.id
_entity.type
_entity.pdbx_description
1 polymer ?
#
loop_
_entity_poly.entity_id
_entity_poly.type
_entity_poly.pdbx_seq_one_letter_code
_entity_poly.pdbx_strand_id
1 'polypeptide(L)'
;MLEFQEKKKLRNILYSKITLIALFIILIFIARATLSVYHKQKTSKGNLNKAQEEIAELKKREKMLNYEIDRLKTDRGTEEEIRKKFMVGKAGEQVIVIVDDNKTNKNNAAGDNEEKSIWSKFLNLFK
;
A
#
# COMPACT_ATOMS: atom_id res chain seq x y z
N MET A 1 -37.18 57.15 -27.63
CA MET A 1 -37.36 56.03 -28.59
C MET A 1 -36.11 55.15 -28.76
N LEU A 2 -34.90 55.57 -28.34
CA LEU A 2 -33.65 54.79 -28.51
C LEU A 2 -33.53 53.56 -27.57
N GLU A 3 -34.06 53.64 -26.35
CA GLU A 3 -33.95 52.53 -25.37
C GLU A 3 -34.63 51.22 -25.81
N PHE A 4 -35.66 51.31 -26.67
CA PHE A 4 -36.38 50.13 -27.15
C PHE A 4 -35.56 49.33 -28.17
N GLN A 5 -34.67 50.00 -28.92
CA GLN A 5 -33.80 49.34 -29.89
C GLN A 5 -32.60 48.67 -29.24
N GLU A 6 -32.07 49.23 -28.15
CA GLU A 6 -30.96 48.63 -27.38
C GLU A 6 -31.37 47.30 -26.75
N LYS A 7 -32.55 47.24 -26.12
CA LYS A 7 -33.09 46.00 -25.56
C LYS A 7 -33.26 44.90 -26.62
N LYS A 8 -33.60 45.28 -27.87
CA LYS A 8 -33.77 44.33 -28.98
C LYS A 8 -32.42 43.80 -29.50
N LYS A 9 -31.38 44.65 -29.58
CA LYS A 9 -30.02 44.25 -29.98
C LYS A 9 -29.34 43.37 -28.93
N LEU A 10 -29.45 43.72 -27.64
CA LEU A 10 -28.99 42.88 -26.53
C LEU A 10 -29.65 41.51 -26.55
N ARG A 11 -30.97 41.46 -26.77
CA ARG A 11 -31.70 40.19 -26.88
C ARG A 11 -31.23 39.37 -28.10
N ASN A 12 -31.01 39.99 -29.25
CA ASN A 12 -30.49 39.25 -30.42
C ASN A 12 -29.08 38.71 -30.23
N ILE A 13 -28.21 39.43 -29.52
CA ILE A 13 -26.86 38.97 -29.19
C ILE A 13 -26.93 37.84 -28.16
N LEU A 14 -27.69 38.00 -27.07
CA LEU A 14 -27.83 36.99 -26.02
C LEU A 14 -28.47 35.69 -26.52
N TYR A 15 -29.49 35.78 -27.39
CA TYR A 15 -30.19 34.62 -27.95
C TYR A 15 -29.62 34.15 -29.30
N SER A 16 -28.44 34.64 -29.69
CA SER A 16 -27.74 34.11 -30.86
C SER A 16 -27.26 32.69 -30.58
N LYS A 17 -27.35 31.80 -31.57
CA LYS A 17 -26.83 30.42 -31.45
C LYS A 17 -25.35 30.40 -31.04
N ILE A 18 -24.59 31.42 -31.46
CA ILE A 18 -23.15 31.55 -31.21
C ILE A 18 -22.85 31.84 -29.73
N THR A 19 -23.58 32.78 -29.11
CA THR A 19 -23.39 33.09 -27.68
C THR A 19 -23.81 31.92 -26.80
N LEU A 20 -24.85 31.19 -27.20
CA LEU A 20 -25.31 30.00 -26.49
C LEU A 20 -24.27 28.87 -26.53
N ILE A 21 -23.60 28.68 -27.67
CA ILE A 21 -22.47 27.74 -27.82
C ILE A 21 -21.27 28.20 -26.98
N ALA A 22 -20.92 29.49 -27.02
CA ALA A 22 -19.84 30.04 -26.20
C ALA A 22 -20.10 29.84 -24.69
N LEU A 23 -21.33 30.10 -24.25
CA LEU A 23 -21.76 29.87 -22.87
C LEU A 23 -21.66 28.39 -22.49
N PHE A 24 -22.07 27.49 -23.39
CA PHE A 24 -21.99 26.05 -23.17
C PHE A 24 -20.54 25.56 -23.01
N ILE A 25 -19.61 26.09 -23.82
CA ILE A 25 -18.17 25.79 -23.70
C ILE A 25 -17.63 26.25 -22.35
N ILE A 26 -17.98 27.47 -21.92
CA ILE A 26 -17.59 28.00 -20.59
C ILE A 26 -18.12 27.09 -19.48
N LEU A 27 -19.35 26.62 -19.60
CA LEU A 27 -19.99 25.74 -18.62
C LEU A 27 -19.28 24.39 -18.52
N ILE A 28 -18.85 23.81 -19.65
CA ILE A 28 -18.02 22.60 -19.67
C ILE A 28 -16.67 22.81 -18.99
N PHE A 29 -16.02 23.96 -19.22
CA PHE A 29 -14.75 24.30 -18.56
C PHE A 29 -14.91 24.38 -17.03
N ILE A 30 -15.95 25.06 -16.55
CA ILE A 30 -16.24 25.18 -15.12
C ILE A 30 -16.58 23.81 -14.52
N ALA A 31 -17.35 22.98 -15.21
CA ALA A 31 -17.67 21.63 -14.77
C ALA A 31 -16.40 20.77 -14.61
N ARG A 32 -15.48 20.81 -15.59
CA ARG A 32 -14.21 20.09 -15.50
C ARG A 32 -13.31 20.62 -14.39
N ALA A 33 -13.21 21.94 -14.22
CA ALA A 33 -12.42 22.54 -13.16
C ALA A 33 -12.92 22.09 -11.78
N THR A 34 -14.25 22.14 -11.57
CA THR A 34 -14.89 21.75 -10.30
C THR A 34 -14.69 20.27 -9.99
N LEU A 35 -14.84 19.39 -11.00
CA LEU A 35 -14.59 17.95 -10.83
C LEU A 35 -13.12 17.65 -10.52
N SER A 36 -12.18 18.39 -11.12
CA SER A 36 -10.74 18.22 -10.84
C SER A 36 -10.40 18.61 -9.39
N VAL A 37 -10.97 19.70 -8.89
CA VAL A 37 -10.79 20.17 -7.51
C VAL A 37 -11.39 19.19 -6.52
N TYR A 38 -12.57 18.65 -6.83
CA TYR A 38 -13.22 17.64 -6.00
C TYR A 38 -12.42 16.33 -5.94
N HIS A 39 -11.82 15.90 -7.06
CA HIS A 39 -10.89 14.78 -7.08
C HIS A 39 -9.63 15.05 -6.25
N LYS A 40 -9.08 16.27 -6.32
CA LYS A 40 -7.88 16.69 -5.57
C LYS A 40 -8.09 16.73 -4.05
N GLN A 41 -9.32 17.02 -3.63
CA GLN A 41 -9.69 17.00 -2.20
C GLN A 41 -9.77 15.56 -1.66
N LYS A 42 -10.26 14.60 -2.45
CA LYS A 42 -10.38 13.20 -2.04
C LYS A 42 -9.01 12.51 -1.93
N THR A 43 -8.06 12.83 -2.81
CA THR A 43 -6.69 12.29 -2.76
C THR A 43 -5.87 12.87 -1.61
N SER A 44 -6.06 14.14 -1.24
CA SER A 44 -5.33 14.77 -0.14
C SER A 44 -5.61 14.14 1.22
N LYS A 45 -6.86 13.70 1.47
CA LYS A 45 -7.21 13.00 2.72
C LYS A 45 -6.65 11.57 2.78
N GLY A 46 -6.59 10.88 1.63
CA GLY A 46 -5.96 9.56 1.54
C GLY A 46 -4.46 9.59 1.77
N ASN A 47 -3.77 10.62 1.27
CA ASN A 47 -2.33 10.79 1.46
C ASN A 47 -1.99 11.17 2.91
N LEU A 48 -2.83 11.96 3.58
CA LEU A 48 -2.67 12.27 5.01
C LEU A 48 -2.74 11.01 5.88
N ASN A 49 -3.74 10.15 5.65
CA ASN A 49 -3.88 8.91 6.42
C ASN A 49 -2.68 7.97 6.23
N LYS A 50 -2.21 7.79 4.99
CA LYS A 50 -1.03 6.97 4.70
C LYS A 50 0.23 7.51 5.36
N ALA A 51 0.47 8.82 5.27
CA ALA A 51 1.60 9.46 5.92
C ALA A 51 1.52 9.31 7.46
N GLN A 52 0.33 9.35 8.04
CA GLN A 52 0.14 9.20 9.48
C GLN A 52 0.33 7.76 9.95
N GLU A 53 -0.08 6.77 9.15
CA GLU A 53 0.22 5.35 9.39
C GLU A 53 1.72 5.06 9.29
N GLU A 54 2.41 5.60 8.27
CA GLU A 54 3.87 5.48 8.11
C GLU A 54 4.61 6.10 9.30
N ILE A 55 4.20 7.28 9.77
CA ILE A 55 4.78 7.92 10.96
C ILE A 55 4.57 7.05 12.21
N ALA A 56 3.38 6.45 12.38
CA ALA A 56 3.09 5.60 13.52
C ALA A 56 3.96 4.32 13.50
N GLU A 57 4.11 3.70 12.32
CA GLU A 57 4.96 2.53 12.15
C GLU A 57 6.44 2.86 12.40
N LEU A 58 6.95 3.96 11.84
CA LEU A 58 8.32 4.40 12.04
C LEU A 58 8.63 4.70 13.51
N LYS A 59 7.72 5.37 14.23
CA LYS A 59 7.87 5.60 15.68
C LYS A 59 7.87 4.30 16.48
N LYS A 60 7.08 3.31 16.08
CA LYS A 60 7.07 2.00 16.73
C LYS A 60 8.41 1.28 16.52
N ARG A 61 8.93 1.29 15.29
CA ARG A 61 10.24 0.72 14.95
C ARG A 61 11.35 1.43 15.70
N GLU A 62 11.36 2.77 15.72
CA GLU A 62 12.33 3.57 16.47
C GLU A 62 12.37 3.19 17.95
N LYS A 63 11.20 3.09 18.62
CA LYS A 63 11.13 2.67 20.02
C LYS A 63 11.67 1.25 20.24
N MET A 64 11.34 0.31 19.35
CA MET A 64 11.85 -1.05 19.42
C MET A 64 13.37 -1.10 19.27
N LEU A 65 13.91 -0.41 18.26
CA LEU A 65 15.35 -0.36 18.02
C LEU A 65 16.09 0.32 19.17
N ASN A 66 15.56 1.40 19.73
CA ASN A 66 16.16 2.05 20.89
C ASN A 66 16.18 1.13 22.11
N TYR A 67 15.10 0.39 22.35
CA TYR A 67 15.07 -0.62 23.41
C TYR A 67 16.10 -1.74 23.19
N GLU A 68 16.24 -2.23 21.95
CA GLU A 68 17.25 -3.23 21.62
C GLU A 68 18.67 -2.69 21.79
N ILE A 69 18.94 -1.45 21.35
CA ILE A 69 20.23 -0.79 21.54
C ILE A 69 20.55 -0.67 23.03
N ASP A 70 19.60 -0.21 23.85
CA ASP A 70 19.83 -0.06 25.28
C ASP A 70 20.00 -1.40 25.98
N ARG A 71 19.27 -2.45 25.56
CA ARG A 71 19.53 -3.83 26.00
C ARG A 71 20.95 -4.26 25.64
N LEU A 72 21.37 -4.08 24.39
CA LEU A 72 22.70 -4.46 23.90
C LEU A 72 23.84 -3.63 24.52
N LYS A 73 23.59 -2.44 25.07
CA LYS A 73 24.61 -1.67 25.80
C LYS A 73 24.92 -2.25 27.18
N THR A 74 24.04 -3.09 27.73
CA THR A 74 24.27 -3.70 29.05
C THR A 74 25.17 -4.93 28.94
N ASP A 75 25.99 -5.18 29.96
CA ASP A 75 26.87 -6.36 30.02
C ASP A 75 26.07 -7.67 29.88
N ARG A 76 24.87 -7.72 30.49
CA ARG A 76 23.97 -8.88 30.36
C ARG A 76 23.43 -9.03 28.94
N GLY A 77 23.05 -7.94 28.28
CA GLY A 77 22.50 -7.98 26.93
C GLY A 77 23.53 -8.34 25.87
N THR A 78 24.77 -7.87 25.99
CA THR A 78 25.87 -8.32 25.12
C THR A 78 26.16 -9.81 25.32
N GLU A 79 26.23 -10.26 26.58
CA GLU A 79 26.47 -11.67 26.91
C GLU A 79 25.36 -12.58 26.35
N GLU A 80 24.09 -12.21 26.52
CA GLU A 80 22.96 -12.95 25.97
C GLU A 80 23.00 -13.04 24.44
N GLU A 81 23.31 -11.95 23.74
CA GLU A 81 23.43 -11.97 22.27
C GLU A 81 24.62 -12.82 21.79
N ILE A 82 25.74 -12.80 22.51
CA ILE A 82 26.90 -13.65 22.20
C ILE A 82 26.56 -15.12 22.42
N ARG A 83 25.93 -15.47 23.54
CA ARG A 83 25.46 -16.83 23.85
C ARG A 83 24.48 -17.32 22.79
N LYS A 84 23.56 -16.47 22.33
CA LYS A 84 22.56 -16.80 21.31
C LYS A 84 23.17 -16.98 19.91
N LYS A 85 24.09 -16.09 19.50
CA LYS A 85 24.68 -16.11 18.16
C LYS A 85 25.76 -17.18 17.99
N PHE A 86 26.57 -17.39 19.02
CA PHE A 86 27.73 -18.28 18.94
C PHE A 86 27.55 -19.59 19.71
N MET A 87 26.41 -19.77 20.40
CA MET A 87 26.10 -20.96 21.19
C MET A 87 27.24 -21.29 22.18
N VAL A 88 27.80 -20.25 22.82
CA VAL A 88 28.93 -20.35 23.75
C VAL A 88 28.46 -20.30 25.21
N GLY A 89 29.15 -21.01 26.09
CA GLY A 89 29.02 -20.91 27.55
C GLY A 89 30.23 -20.22 28.17
N LYS A 90 30.12 -19.80 29.44
CA LYS A 90 31.27 -19.36 30.25
C LYS A 90 32.18 -20.55 30.56
N ALA A 91 33.41 -20.27 30.99
CA ALA A 91 34.36 -21.31 31.40
C ALA A 91 33.73 -22.20 32.49
N GLY A 92 33.52 -23.48 32.18
CA GLY A 92 32.84 -24.45 33.05
C GLY A 92 31.37 -24.75 32.72
N GLU A 93 30.77 -24.07 31.74
CA GLU A 93 29.41 -24.35 31.25
C GLU A 93 29.45 -25.23 29.97
N GLN A 94 28.56 -26.23 29.87
CA GLN A 94 28.41 -27.06 28.67
C GLN A 94 27.14 -26.66 27.90
N VAL A 95 27.26 -26.47 26.58
CA VAL A 95 26.14 -26.14 25.69
C VAL A 95 25.66 -27.41 24.99
N ILE A 96 24.38 -27.75 25.14
CA ILE A 96 23.75 -28.91 24.50
C ILE A 96 22.86 -28.41 23.36
N VAL A 97 23.13 -28.87 22.13
CA VAL A 97 22.30 -28.59 20.95
C VAL A 97 21.47 -29.83 20.65
N ILE A 98 20.15 -29.75 20.91
CA ILE A 98 19.22 -30.82 20.57
C ILE A 98 18.76 -30.60 19.12
N VAL A 99 19.07 -31.55 18.25
CA VAL A 99 18.58 -31.58 16.87
C VAL A 99 17.48 -32.63 16.80
N ASP A 100 16.27 -32.23 16.40
CA ASP A 100 15.17 -33.17 16.15
C ASP A 100 15.38 -33.87 14.80
N ASP A 101 15.64 -35.17 14.82
CA ASP A 101 15.79 -36.04 13.62
C ASP A 101 14.45 -36.40 12.95
N ASN A 102 13.36 -35.67 13.22
CA ASN A 102 12.03 -35.96 12.67
C ASN A 102 11.86 -35.54 11.19
N LYS A 103 12.91 -35.66 10.37
CA LYS A 103 12.87 -35.49 8.91
C LYS A 103 13.64 -36.57 8.13
N THR A 104 13.91 -37.73 8.73
CA THR A 104 14.53 -38.87 8.04
C THR A 104 13.66 -40.13 8.10
N ASN A 105 12.34 -39.99 7.89
CA ASN A 105 11.49 -41.13 7.54
C ASN A 105 10.26 -40.71 6.72
N LYS A 106 10.51 -40.12 5.54
CA LYS A 106 9.48 -39.93 4.50
C LYS A 106 9.97 -40.27 3.10
N ASN A 107 10.86 -41.26 3.01
CA ASN A 107 11.15 -41.96 1.78
C ASN A 107 10.72 -43.42 2.01
N ASN A 108 9.79 -43.90 1.18
CA ASN A 108 9.15 -45.23 1.19
C ASN A 108 7.78 -45.31 1.87
N ALA A 109 6.79 -44.65 1.25
CA ALA A 109 5.47 -45.25 1.10
C ALA A 109 4.90 -44.78 -0.25
N ALA A 110 4.87 -45.70 -1.21
CA ALA A 110 4.02 -45.58 -2.38
C ALA A 110 2.58 -45.33 -1.92
N GLY A 111 2.01 -44.25 -2.41
CA GLY A 111 0.68 -43.76 -2.10
C GLY A 111 0.31 -42.78 -3.18
N ASP A 112 0.13 -43.32 -4.39
CA ASP A 112 -0.61 -42.65 -5.44
C ASP A 112 -1.95 -42.20 -4.86
N ASN A 113 -2.23 -40.89 -4.92
CA ASN A 113 -3.56 -40.35 -5.21
C ASN A 113 -3.53 -38.81 -5.18
N GLU A 114 -3.64 -38.26 -6.39
CA GLU A 114 -4.37 -37.05 -6.73
C GLU A 114 -4.09 -35.75 -5.95
N GLU A 115 -3.19 -34.93 -6.50
CA GLU A 115 -3.60 -33.57 -6.81
C GLU A 115 -3.57 -33.41 -8.33
N LYS A 116 -4.76 -33.36 -8.93
CA LYS A 116 -4.98 -32.99 -10.32
C LYS A 116 -4.42 -31.58 -10.54
N SER A 117 -3.13 -31.55 -10.83
CA SER A 117 -2.35 -30.37 -11.12
C SER A 117 -3.02 -29.61 -12.23
N ILE A 118 -3.29 -28.35 -11.95
CA ILE A 118 -4.09 -27.39 -12.71
C ILE A 118 -3.63 -27.30 -14.19
N TRP A 119 -2.39 -27.71 -14.46
CA TRP A 119 -1.80 -27.94 -15.77
C TRP A 119 -2.52 -28.97 -16.64
N SER A 120 -3.00 -30.07 -16.05
CA SER A 120 -3.76 -31.12 -16.76
C SER A 120 -5.11 -30.60 -17.27
N LYS A 121 -5.73 -29.65 -16.56
CA LYS A 121 -6.97 -28.99 -17.00
C LYS A 121 -6.72 -28.01 -18.15
N PHE A 122 -5.57 -27.34 -18.17
CA PHE A 122 -5.23 -26.39 -19.23
C PHE A 122 -4.91 -27.08 -20.56
N LEU A 123 -4.17 -28.19 -20.53
CA LEU A 123 -3.80 -28.95 -21.73
C LEU A 123 -5.00 -29.61 -22.44
N ASN A 124 -6.05 -29.98 -21.71
CA ASN A 124 -7.24 -30.60 -22.29
C ASN A 124 -8.16 -29.63 -23.07
N LEU A 125 -7.91 -28.32 -23.01
CA LEU A 125 -8.77 -27.31 -23.64
C LEU A 125 -8.33 -26.93 -25.07
N PHE A 126 -7.16 -27.42 -25.50
CA PHE A 126 -6.58 -27.17 -26.83
C PHE A 126 -6.53 -28.43 -27.71
N LYS A 127 -7.34 -29.44 -27.37
CA LYS A 127 -7.58 -30.62 -28.21
C LYS A 127 -9.00 -30.59 -28.77
#